data_AF-A0A7V4JEY1-F1
#
_entry.id   AF-A0A7V4JEY1-F1
#
_cell.length_a   1.000
_cell.length_b   1.000
_cell.length_c   1.000
_cell.angle_alpha   90.00
_cell.angle_beta   90.00
_cell.angle_gamma   90.00
#
_symmetry.space_group_name_H-M   'P 1'
#
loop_
_entity.id
_entity.type
_entity.pdbx_description
1 polymer ?
#
loop_
_entity_poly.entity_id
_entity_poly.type
_entity_poly.pdbx_seq_one_letter_code
_entity_poly.pdbx_strand_id
1 'polypeptide(L)'
;MPGPQVQPGLPWYRHSTGEVLELLASDADLGLTPTEVQERRARYGLNVITPRKGPGALKRLFSQFSQPLVVILVVAGAVTAALKEWVDAGVIFGVVVINATVGFLQETKAVKAIEALSRAMTSEATVIRAGQRIVVPASELVPGDVISVQAGDKIPADARLLYTRELRVDESTLTGESLPVEKQSEALPEETVLADRSNMVYATTLVAAGQGLGVVVATGDYTEVGRISHLIAEAQELQTPLTRKIAAFSRLLLYVIIGLAALTALVGILRGQSAFDMFLAA
;
A
#
# COMPACT_ATOMS: atom_id res chain seq x y z
N MET A 1 20.62 12.13 -27.12
CA MET A 1 21.38 11.79 -25.90
C MET A 1 20.39 11.15 -24.93
N PRO A 2 20.72 10.03 -24.27
CA PRO A 2 19.81 9.45 -23.28
C PRO A 2 19.68 10.46 -22.12
N GLY A 3 18.46 10.89 -21.83
CA GLY A 3 18.20 11.89 -20.78
C GLY A 3 18.64 11.40 -19.39
N PRO A 4 18.75 12.31 -18.41
CA PRO A 4 19.25 12.00 -17.07
C PRO A 4 18.43 10.86 -16.46
N GLN A 5 19.12 9.80 -16.06
CA GLN A 5 18.54 8.67 -15.35
C GLN A 5 18.73 8.91 -13.84
N VAL A 6 17.66 9.24 -13.12
CA VAL A 6 17.61 9.08 -11.66
C VAL A 6 17.84 7.60 -11.36
N GLN A 7 19.08 7.23 -11.06
CA GLN A 7 19.44 5.85 -10.72
C GLN A 7 18.95 5.55 -9.30
N PRO A 8 18.13 4.51 -9.09
CA PRO A 8 17.76 4.08 -7.75
C PRO A 8 19.03 3.71 -6.98
N GLY A 9 19.29 4.41 -5.88
CA GLY A 9 20.45 4.15 -5.01
C GLY A 9 21.66 5.06 -5.21
N LEU A 10 21.59 6.09 -6.07
CA LEU A 10 22.65 7.10 -6.10
C LEU A 10 22.68 7.85 -4.75
N PRO A 11 23.84 7.94 -4.08
CA PRO A 11 23.95 8.56 -2.76
C PRO A 11 24.04 10.09 -2.87
N TRP A 12 22.90 10.74 -3.13
CA TRP A 12 22.78 12.19 -3.36
C TRP A 12 23.44 13.09 -2.30
N TYR A 13 23.51 12.61 -1.05
CA TYR A 13 24.15 13.32 0.07
C TYR A 13 25.65 13.55 -0.12
N ARG A 14 26.34 12.74 -0.94
CA ARG A 14 27.79 12.83 -1.17
C ARG A 14 28.18 13.88 -2.19
N HIS A 15 27.21 14.30 -3.00
CA HIS A 15 27.45 15.23 -4.10
C HIS A 15 27.21 16.66 -3.65
N SER A 16 28.00 17.56 -4.23
CA SER A 16 27.80 19.00 -4.12
C SER A 16 26.49 19.41 -4.78
N THR A 17 25.96 20.57 -4.40
CA THR A 17 24.70 21.10 -4.96
C THR A 17 24.77 21.24 -6.48
N GLY A 18 25.91 21.70 -7.02
CA GLY A 18 26.13 21.82 -8.47
C GLY A 18 26.10 20.48 -9.21
N GLU A 19 26.78 19.47 -8.69
CA GLU A 19 26.79 18.12 -9.30
C GLU A 19 25.39 17.50 -9.31
N VAL A 20 24.61 17.67 -8.23
CA VAL A 20 23.25 17.12 -8.17
C VAL A 20 22.33 17.81 -9.19
N LEU A 21 22.44 19.12 -9.34
CA LEU A 21 21.69 19.88 -10.35
C LEU A 21 22.06 19.46 -11.78
N GLU A 22 23.35 19.23 -12.04
CA GLU A 22 23.83 18.75 -13.34
C GLU A 22 23.34 17.33 -13.64
N LEU A 23 23.45 16.41 -12.67
CA LEU A 23 22.97 15.03 -12.79
C LEU A 23 21.46 14.94 -13.05
N LEU A 24 20.69 15.83 -12.43
CA LEU A 24 19.24 15.91 -12.63
C LEU A 24 18.83 16.74 -13.84
N ALA A 25 19.77 17.46 -14.48
CA ALA A 25 19.49 18.50 -15.47
C ALA A 25 18.40 19.47 -14.99
N SER A 26 18.63 20.08 -13.82
CA SER A 26 17.75 21.07 -13.21
C SER A 26 18.49 22.36 -12.92
N ASP A 27 17.76 23.47 -12.89
CA ASP A 27 18.26 24.78 -12.51
C ASP A 27 17.72 25.17 -11.12
N ALA A 28 18.55 25.77 -10.26
CA ALA A 28 18.15 26.14 -8.91
C ALA A 28 17.17 27.35 -8.87
N ASP A 29 17.33 28.29 -9.80
CA ASP A 29 16.60 29.55 -9.84
C ASP A 29 15.43 29.51 -10.81
N LEU A 30 15.61 28.86 -11.96
CA LEU A 30 14.57 28.67 -12.97
C LEU A 30 13.72 27.42 -12.69
N GLY A 31 14.27 26.42 -12.00
CA GLY A 31 13.61 25.13 -11.85
C GLY A 31 13.36 24.45 -13.19
N LEU A 32 12.31 23.62 -13.25
CA LEU A 32 11.96 22.87 -14.46
C LEU A 32 10.99 23.64 -15.37
N THR A 33 11.10 23.42 -16.67
CA THR A 33 10.11 23.87 -17.64
C THR A 33 8.86 22.96 -17.64
N PRO A 34 7.67 23.45 -18.04
CA PRO A 34 6.47 22.63 -18.11
C PRO A 34 6.61 21.39 -19.01
N THR A 35 7.38 21.50 -20.09
CA THR A 35 7.69 20.40 -21.00
C THR A 35 8.50 19.31 -20.31
N GLU A 36 9.57 19.68 -19.59
CA GLU A 36 10.39 18.72 -18.85
C GLU A 36 9.61 18.05 -17.72
N VAL A 37 8.73 18.79 -17.04
CA VAL A 37 7.85 18.22 -16.00
C VAL A 37 6.96 17.13 -16.59
N GLN A 38 6.37 17.36 -17.77
CA GLN A 38 5.53 16.36 -18.42
C GLN A 38 6.32 15.13 -18.88
N GLU A 39 7.51 15.32 -19.45
CA GLU A 39 8.39 14.22 -19.86
C GLU A 39 8.83 13.38 -18.65
N ARG A 40 9.22 14.03 -17.55
CA ARG A 40 9.60 13.36 -16.31
C ARG A 40 8.40 12.66 -15.66
N ARG A 41 7.21 13.26 -15.68
CA ARG A 41 5.98 12.63 -15.18
C ARG A 41 5.61 11.38 -15.97
N ALA A 42 5.79 11.39 -17.29
CA ALA A 42 5.59 10.21 -18.13
C ALA A 42 6.61 9.10 -17.84
N ARG A 43 7.83 9.46 -17.42
CA ARG A 43 8.91 8.51 -17.10
C ARG A 43 8.84 7.95 -15.68
N TYR A 44 8.63 8.81 -14.68
CA TYR A 44 8.71 8.47 -13.25
C TYR A 44 7.35 8.23 -12.61
N GLY A 45 6.26 8.64 -13.26
CA GLY A 45 4.91 8.59 -12.69
C GLY A 45 4.64 9.74 -11.73
N LEU A 46 3.59 9.57 -10.92
CA LEU A 46 3.19 10.53 -9.88
C LEU A 46 3.97 10.29 -8.59
N ASN A 47 4.14 11.34 -7.78
CA ASN A 47 4.67 11.25 -6.42
C ASN A 47 3.61 10.69 -5.45
N VAL A 48 3.30 9.41 -5.63
CA VAL A 48 2.34 8.67 -4.79
C VAL A 48 2.94 7.30 -4.51
N ILE A 49 2.85 6.85 -3.25
CA ILE A 49 3.23 5.49 -2.88
C ILE A 49 2.16 4.56 -3.48
N THR A 50 2.57 3.63 -4.34
CA THR A 50 1.65 2.77 -5.06
C THR A 50 1.00 1.80 -4.07
N PRO A 51 -0.33 1.88 -3.85
CA PRO A 51 -0.99 0.87 -3.03
C PRO A 51 -0.87 -0.49 -3.74
N ARG A 52 -0.55 -1.55 -2.99
CA ARG A 52 -0.52 -2.90 -3.56
C ARG A 52 -1.85 -3.19 -4.23
N LYS A 53 -1.79 -3.65 -5.49
CA LYS A 53 -2.97 -4.17 -6.17
C LYS A 53 -3.51 -5.35 -5.36
N GLY A 54 -4.61 -5.12 -4.64
CA GLY A 54 -5.35 -6.19 -4.00
C GLY A 54 -5.78 -7.25 -5.03
N PRO A 55 -6.19 -8.44 -4.59
CA PRO A 55 -6.67 -9.48 -5.50
C PRO A 55 -7.73 -8.90 -6.47
N GLY A 56 -7.60 -9.24 -7.75
CA GLY A 56 -8.55 -8.78 -8.78
C GLY A 56 -9.99 -9.16 -8.42
N ALA A 57 -10.97 -8.43 -8.94
CA ALA A 57 -12.39 -8.63 -8.59
C ALA A 57 -12.84 -10.10 -8.72
N LEU A 58 -12.38 -10.78 -9.78
CA LEU A 58 -12.61 -12.21 -9.98
C LEU A 58 -11.97 -13.07 -8.88
N LYS A 59 -10.70 -12.81 -8.53
CA LYS A 59 -10.01 -13.55 -7.46
C LYS A 59 -10.66 -13.32 -6.10
N ARG A 60 -11.16 -12.10 -5.82
CA ARG A 60 -11.95 -11.81 -4.62
C ARG A 60 -13.26 -12.59 -4.59
N LEU A 61 -13.99 -12.61 -5.71
CA LEU A 61 -15.22 -13.41 -5.82
C LEU A 61 -14.96 -14.91 -5.58
N PHE A 62 -13.95 -15.48 -6.23
CA PHE A 62 -13.57 -16.88 -6.02
C PHE A 62 -13.10 -17.17 -4.59
N SER A 63 -12.43 -16.22 -3.94
CA SER A 63 -11.99 -16.40 -2.55
C SER A 63 -13.16 -16.54 -1.55
N GLN A 64 -14.35 -16.02 -1.89
CA GLN A 64 -15.56 -16.22 -1.09
C GLN A 64 -15.99 -17.70 -1.08
N PHE A 65 -15.81 -18.41 -2.20
CA PHE A 65 -16.12 -19.84 -2.31
C PHE A 65 -15.11 -20.74 -1.59
N SER A 66 -13.88 -20.26 -1.38
CA SER A 66 -12.85 -20.98 -0.63
C SER A 66 -13.02 -20.88 0.90
N GLN A 67 -14.02 -20.15 1.39
CA GLN A 67 -14.28 -20.07 2.83
C GLN A 67 -14.83 -21.41 3.34
N PRO A 68 -14.32 -21.95 4.47
CA PRO A 68 -14.70 -23.28 4.96
C PRO A 68 -16.21 -23.50 5.09
N LEU A 69 -16.96 -22.49 5.58
CA LEU A 69 -18.41 -22.58 5.72
C LEU A 69 -19.14 -22.63 4.37
N VAL A 70 -18.66 -21.88 3.37
CA VAL A 70 -19.23 -21.90 2.01
C VAL A 70 -18.93 -23.23 1.34
N VAL A 71 -17.72 -23.78 1.50
CA VAL A 71 -17.37 -25.11 0.99
C VAL A 71 -18.31 -26.18 1.57
N ILE A 72 -18.57 -26.15 2.88
CA ILE A 72 -19.51 -27.08 3.52
C ILE A 72 -20.90 -26.97 2.91
N LEU A 73 -21.41 -25.76 2.73
CA LEU A 73 -22.73 -25.52 2.12
C LEU A 73 -22.79 -25.99 0.67
N VAL A 74 -21.74 -25.75 -0.11
CA VAL A 74 -21.65 -26.21 -1.51
C VAL A 74 -21.62 -27.73 -1.57
N VAL A 75 -20.86 -28.40 -0.71
CA VAL A 75 -20.83 -29.87 -0.63
C VAL A 75 -22.19 -30.41 -0.18
N ALA A 76 -22.80 -29.84 0.86
CA ALA A 76 -24.14 -30.23 1.31
C ALA A 76 -25.17 -30.09 0.18
N GLY A 77 -25.22 -28.93 -0.49
CA GLY A 77 -26.13 -28.69 -1.60
C GLY A 77 -25.91 -29.64 -2.79
N ALA A 78 -24.65 -29.97 -3.11
CA ALA A 78 -24.33 -30.94 -4.16
C ALA A 78 -24.80 -32.36 -3.82
N VAL A 79 -24.66 -32.76 -2.55
CA VAL A 79 -25.13 -34.07 -2.09
C VAL A 79 -26.66 -34.13 -2.07
N THR A 80 -27.34 -33.11 -1.55
CA THR A 80 -28.81 -33.00 -1.59
C THR A 80 -29.35 -33.05 -3.03
N ALA A 81 -28.67 -32.40 -3.98
CA ALA A 81 -29.02 -32.48 -5.40
C ALA A 81 -28.85 -33.89 -5.97
N ALA A 82 -27.79 -34.60 -5.59
CA ALA A 82 -27.56 -36.00 -6.00
C ALA A 82 -28.66 -36.95 -5.48
N LEU A 83 -29.26 -36.64 -4.32
CA LEU A 83 -30.42 -37.34 -3.76
C LEU A 83 -31.75 -36.98 -4.46
N LYS A 84 -31.72 -36.14 -5.50
CA LYS A 84 -32.87 -35.62 -6.26
C LYS A 84 -33.81 -34.73 -5.45
N GLU A 85 -33.33 -34.17 -4.33
CA GLU A 85 -34.04 -33.16 -3.55
C GLU A 85 -33.78 -31.77 -4.14
N TRP A 86 -34.35 -31.52 -5.32
CA TRP A 86 -34.08 -30.30 -6.08
C TRP A 86 -34.50 -29.01 -5.36
N VAL A 87 -35.52 -29.08 -4.51
CA VAL A 87 -36.03 -27.93 -3.74
C VAL A 87 -35.02 -27.53 -2.66
N ASP A 88 -34.61 -28.47 -1.82
CA ASP A 88 -33.67 -28.21 -0.71
C ASP A 88 -32.28 -27.83 -1.21
N ALA A 89 -31.79 -28.51 -2.26
CA ALA A 89 -30.55 -28.12 -2.93
C ALA A 89 -30.63 -26.69 -3.49
N GLY A 90 -31.76 -26.34 -4.11
CA GLY A 90 -32.02 -24.99 -4.62
C GLY A 90 -31.96 -23.92 -3.54
N VAL A 91 -32.52 -24.19 -2.35
CA VAL A 91 -32.45 -23.29 -1.19
C VAL A 91 -31.01 -23.10 -0.72
N ILE A 92 -30.24 -24.18 -0.59
CA ILE A 92 -28.84 -24.14 -0.14
C ILE A 92 -27.97 -23.33 -1.13
N PHE A 93 -28.08 -23.61 -2.42
CA PHE A 93 -27.35 -22.86 -3.45
C PHE A 93 -27.78 -21.38 -3.49
N GLY A 94 -29.07 -21.10 -3.30
CA GLY A 94 -29.60 -19.73 -3.19
C GLY A 94 -28.93 -18.95 -2.06
N VAL A 95 -28.83 -19.55 -0.86
CA VAL A 95 -28.15 -18.92 0.30
C VAL A 95 -26.67 -18.68 0.00
N VAL A 96 -25.97 -19.62 -0.64
CA VAL A 96 -24.56 -19.46 -1.02
C VAL A 96 -24.37 -18.29 -1.99
N VAL A 97 -25.20 -18.18 -3.02
CA VAL A 97 -25.13 -17.10 -4.02
C VAL A 97 -25.43 -15.74 -3.38
N ILE A 98 -26.44 -15.67 -2.52
CA ILE A 98 -26.78 -14.44 -1.79
C ILE A 98 -25.61 -14.01 -0.89
N ASN A 99 -25.06 -14.94 -0.09
CA ASN A 99 -23.93 -14.64 0.80
C ASN A 99 -22.68 -14.20 0.02
N ALA A 100 -22.35 -14.87 -1.09
CA ALA A 100 -21.21 -14.48 -1.93
C ALA A 100 -21.40 -13.08 -2.54
N THR A 101 -22.63 -12.76 -2.98
CA THR A 101 -22.96 -11.45 -3.55
C THR A 101 -22.89 -10.34 -2.50
N VAL A 102 -23.50 -10.56 -1.34
CA VAL A 102 -23.48 -9.62 -0.22
C VAL A 102 -22.03 -9.40 0.26
N GLY A 103 -21.26 -10.48 0.43
CA GLY A 103 -19.85 -10.41 0.81
C GLY A 103 -19.00 -9.61 -0.16
N PHE A 104 -19.14 -9.88 -1.47
CA PHE A 104 -18.43 -9.15 -2.52
C PHE A 104 -18.78 -7.64 -2.54
N LEU A 105 -20.07 -7.30 -2.36
CA LEU A 105 -20.52 -5.91 -2.32
C LEU A 105 -20.01 -5.18 -1.06
N GLN A 106 -20.02 -5.84 0.10
CA GLN A 106 -19.51 -5.27 1.35
C GLN A 106 -18.00 -5.01 1.29
N GLU A 107 -17.24 -5.98 0.78
CA GLU A 107 -15.79 -5.86 0.59
C GLU A 107 -15.44 -4.71 -0.38
N THR A 108 -16.18 -4.61 -1.50
CA THR A 108 -15.96 -3.53 -2.47
C THR A 108 -16.28 -2.14 -1.88
N LYS A 109 -17.34 -2.02 -1.08
CA LYS A 109 -17.67 -0.76 -0.39
C LYS A 109 -16.60 -0.36 0.61
N ALA A 110 -16.07 -1.31 1.39
CA ALA A 110 -15.00 -1.05 2.36
C ALA A 110 -13.72 -0.53 1.66
N VAL A 111 -13.29 -1.18 0.58
CA VAL A 111 -12.11 -0.75 -0.20
C VAL A 111 -12.32 0.66 -0.77
N LYS A 112 -13.49 0.95 -1.35
CA LYS A 112 -13.81 2.28 -1.90
C LYS A 112 -13.81 3.38 -0.84
N ALA A 113 -14.28 3.09 0.38
CA ALA A 113 -14.28 4.05 1.47
C ALA A 113 -12.86 4.44 1.89
N ILE A 114 -11.94 3.45 1.96
CA ILE A 114 -10.53 3.68 2.28
C ILE A 114 -9.85 4.50 1.17
N GLU A 115 -10.09 4.18 -0.11
CA GLU A 115 -9.55 4.97 -1.24
C GLU A 115 -10.06 6.41 -1.23
N ALA A 116 -11.34 6.65 -0.93
CA ALA A 116 -11.91 7.99 -0.85
C ALA A 116 -11.29 8.83 0.28
N LEU A 117 -11.04 8.21 1.44
CA LEU A 117 -10.36 8.86 2.56
C LEU A 117 -8.92 9.24 2.20
N SER A 118 -8.19 8.35 1.51
CA SER A 118 -6.82 8.63 1.07
C SER A 118 -6.74 9.81 0.09
N ARG A 119 -7.72 9.95 -0.83
CA ARG A 119 -7.77 11.08 -1.78
C ARG A 119 -8.10 12.42 -1.12
N ALA A 120 -8.74 12.44 0.04
CA ALA A 120 -9.12 13.66 0.74
C ALA A 120 -7.94 14.35 1.46
N MET A 121 -6.76 13.71 1.52
CA MET A 121 -5.56 14.22 2.21
C MET A 121 -4.47 14.70 1.22
N THR A 122 -4.85 15.44 0.16
CA THR A 122 -3.88 15.99 -0.79
C THR A 122 -3.03 17.08 -0.13
N SER A 123 -1.75 16.80 0.08
CA SER A 123 -0.75 17.81 0.45
C SER A 123 -0.42 18.66 -0.76
N GLU A 124 -0.23 19.96 -0.56
CA GLU A 124 0.33 20.86 -1.55
C GLU A 124 1.85 21.02 -1.36
N ALA A 125 2.54 21.46 -2.40
CA ALA A 125 3.96 21.75 -2.40
C ALA A 125 4.26 23.04 -3.16
N THR A 126 5.13 23.89 -2.63
CA THR A 126 5.62 25.08 -3.33
C THR A 126 6.86 24.70 -4.14
N VAL A 127 6.82 24.90 -5.46
CA VAL A 127 7.92 24.60 -6.38
C VAL A 127 8.33 25.82 -7.17
N ILE A 128 9.58 25.83 -7.62
CA ILE A 128 10.09 26.76 -8.62
C ILE A 128 10.03 26.06 -9.98
N ARG A 129 9.27 26.62 -10.92
CA ARG A 129 9.17 26.14 -12.31
C ARG A 129 9.14 27.34 -13.26
N ALA A 130 9.93 27.29 -14.32
CA ALA A 130 10.15 28.40 -15.25
C ALA A 130 10.39 29.77 -14.58
N GLY A 131 11.17 29.79 -13.49
CA GLY A 131 11.52 30.98 -12.71
C GLY A 131 10.41 31.52 -11.82
N GLN A 132 9.28 30.83 -11.70
CA GLN A 132 8.15 31.24 -10.88
C GLN A 132 7.92 30.27 -9.73
N ARG A 133 7.63 30.82 -8.55
CA ARG A 133 7.14 30.04 -7.41
C ARG A 133 5.66 29.78 -7.59
N ILE A 134 5.29 28.51 -7.74
CA ILE A 134 3.91 28.07 -7.90
C ILE A 134 3.59 26.97 -6.89
N VAL A 135 2.33 26.90 -6.47
CA VAL A 135 1.82 25.82 -5.62
C VAL A 135 1.25 24.74 -6.52
N VAL A 136 1.69 23.51 -6.32
CA VAL A 136 1.22 22.33 -7.06
C VAL A 136 0.82 21.24 -6.08
N PRO A 137 -0.07 20.31 -6.46
CA PRO A 137 -0.31 19.11 -5.66
C PRO A 137 1.01 18.36 -5.44
N ALA A 138 1.28 17.91 -4.22
CA ALA A 138 2.51 17.17 -3.91
C ALA A 138 2.64 15.88 -4.76
N SER A 139 1.51 15.30 -5.19
CA SER A 139 1.46 14.15 -6.10
C SER A 139 1.98 14.43 -7.51
N GLU A 140 2.09 15.70 -7.89
CA GLU A 140 2.54 16.14 -9.21
C GLU A 140 4.05 16.46 -9.27
N LEU A 141 4.75 16.30 -8.16
CA LEU A 141 6.20 16.44 -8.10
C LEU A 141 6.91 15.35 -8.90
N VAL A 142 8.01 15.74 -9.53
CA VAL A 142 8.91 14.84 -10.27
C VAL A 142 10.36 15.06 -9.81
N PRO A 143 11.24 14.05 -9.96
CA PRO A 143 12.66 14.27 -9.70
C PRO A 143 13.23 15.45 -10.51
N GLY A 144 14.03 16.28 -9.88
CA GLY A 144 14.53 17.54 -10.43
C GLY A 144 13.66 18.76 -10.12
N ASP A 145 12.44 18.62 -9.59
CA ASP A 145 11.70 19.81 -9.11
C ASP A 145 12.47 20.48 -7.97
N VAL A 146 12.55 21.81 -8.00
CA VAL A 146 13.08 22.58 -6.87
C VAL A 146 11.93 22.97 -5.96
N ILE A 147 11.89 22.39 -4.76
CA ILE A 147 10.89 22.65 -3.73
C ILE A 147 11.39 23.74 -2.77
N SER A 148 10.46 24.59 -2.35
CA SER A 148 10.65 25.55 -1.26
C SER A 148 9.86 25.09 -0.06
N VAL A 149 10.52 25.02 1.10
CA VAL A 149 9.91 24.57 2.35
C VAL A 149 10.15 25.60 3.46
N GLN A 150 9.17 25.76 4.33
CA GLN A 150 9.21 26.66 5.47
C GLN A 150 8.57 26.01 6.70
N ALA A 151 8.76 26.61 7.87
CA ALA A 151 8.19 26.13 9.13
C ALA A 151 6.69 25.84 9.02
N GLY A 152 6.28 24.63 9.44
CA GLY A 152 4.92 24.12 9.34
C GLY A 152 4.64 23.26 8.11
N ASP A 153 5.51 23.30 7.09
CA ASP A 153 5.34 22.48 5.89
C ASP A 153 5.71 21.02 6.17
N LYS A 154 4.97 20.10 5.55
CA LYS A 154 5.40 18.72 5.40
C LYS A 154 6.29 18.61 4.18
N ILE A 155 7.38 17.86 4.29
CA ILE A 155 8.26 17.57 3.17
C ILE A 155 7.52 16.66 2.18
N PRO A 156 7.32 17.08 0.92
CA PRO A 156 6.43 16.39 -0.01
C PRO A 156 7.10 15.21 -0.74
N ALA A 157 8.43 15.20 -0.83
CA ALA A 157 9.25 14.19 -1.50
C ALA A 157 10.68 14.23 -0.93
N ASP A 158 11.48 13.19 -1.16
CA ASP A 158 12.88 13.20 -0.73
C ASP A 158 13.68 14.17 -1.59
N ALA A 159 14.43 15.07 -0.95
CA ALA A 159 15.13 16.14 -1.63
C ALA A 159 16.54 16.39 -1.06
N ARG A 160 17.45 16.79 -1.94
CA ARG A 160 18.78 17.27 -1.60
C ARG A 160 18.73 18.79 -1.38
N LEU A 161 19.15 19.25 -0.22
CA LEU A 161 19.12 20.67 0.13
C LEU A 161 20.14 21.48 -0.67
N LEU A 162 19.67 22.51 -1.37
CA LEU A 162 20.49 23.47 -2.11
C LEU A 162 20.86 24.66 -1.23
N TYR A 163 19.92 25.10 -0.40
CA TYR A 163 20.06 26.25 0.48
C TYR A 163 19.23 26.03 1.74
N THR A 164 19.76 26.46 2.89
CA THR A 164 19.05 26.45 4.17
C THR A 164 19.24 27.77 4.90
N ARG A 165 18.22 28.17 5.67
CA ARG A 165 18.30 29.27 6.63
C ARG A 165 17.66 28.82 7.92
N GLU A 166 18.50 28.45 8.89
CA GLU A 166 18.09 27.92 10.20
C GLU A 166 17.08 26.76 10.10
N LEU A 167 17.20 25.95 9.04
CA LEU A 167 16.25 24.89 8.74
C LEU A 167 16.40 23.77 9.78
N ARG A 168 15.31 23.45 10.46
CA ARG A 168 15.20 22.30 11.37
C ARG A 168 14.01 21.45 10.97
N VAL A 169 14.23 20.13 10.92
CA VAL A 169 13.21 19.16 10.48
C VAL A 169 13.01 18.13 11.57
N ASP A 170 11.75 17.86 11.91
CA ASP A 170 11.33 16.77 12.78
C ASP A 170 11.24 15.49 11.93
N GLU A 171 12.21 14.60 12.15
CA GLU A 171 12.33 13.32 11.44
C GLU A 171 11.80 12.13 12.26
N SER A 172 11.01 12.38 13.31
CA SER A 172 10.46 11.34 14.19
C SER A 172 9.64 10.29 13.46
N THR A 173 9.04 10.63 12.32
CA THR A 173 8.31 9.68 11.46
C THR A 173 9.23 8.64 10.81
N LEU A 174 10.51 8.95 10.63
CA LEU A 174 11.50 8.09 9.96
C LEU A 174 12.48 7.45 10.95
N THR A 175 12.98 8.22 11.93
CA THR A 175 14.01 7.77 12.88
C THR A 175 13.44 7.34 14.24
N GLY A 176 12.23 7.81 14.59
CA GLY A 176 11.65 7.64 15.92
C GLY A 176 12.20 8.60 16.98
N GLU A 177 13.14 9.48 16.61
CA GLU A 177 13.71 10.48 17.52
C GLU A 177 12.94 11.81 17.43
N SER A 178 12.53 12.37 18.57
CA SER A 178 11.65 13.55 18.61
C SER A 178 12.38 14.90 18.58
N LEU A 179 13.72 14.91 18.57
CA LEU A 179 14.48 16.14 18.52
C LEU A 179 14.66 16.60 17.07
N PRO A 180 14.25 17.83 16.71
CA PRO A 180 14.46 18.35 15.36
C PRO A 180 15.94 18.40 14.99
N VAL A 181 16.27 17.91 13.79
CA VAL A 181 17.63 17.86 13.25
C VAL A 181 17.90 19.13 12.47
N GLU A 182 19.06 19.77 12.72
CA GLU A 182 19.53 20.92 11.97
C GLU A 182 20.05 20.51 10.59
N LYS A 183 19.68 21.29 9.57
CA LYS A 183 19.92 20.94 8.17
C LYS A 183 20.89 21.92 7.48
N GLN A 184 21.73 21.37 6.61
CA GLN A 184 22.74 22.10 5.84
C GLN A 184 22.68 21.77 4.33
N SER A 185 23.52 22.40 3.50
CA SER A 185 23.59 22.12 2.06
C SER A 185 24.92 21.50 1.60
N GLU A 186 25.95 21.44 2.44
CA GLU A 186 27.26 20.90 2.06
C GLU A 186 27.22 19.39 1.79
N ALA A 187 28.15 18.91 0.97
CA ALA A 187 28.32 17.48 0.70
C ALA A 187 28.80 16.75 1.97
N LEU A 188 28.39 15.50 2.13
CA LEU A 188 28.72 14.67 3.30
C LEU A 188 29.61 13.47 2.91
N PRO A 189 30.43 12.95 3.84
CA PRO A 189 31.27 11.76 3.60
C PRO A 189 30.49 10.53 3.17
N GLU A 190 31.15 9.58 2.50
CA GLU A 190 30.49 8.38 1.98
C GLU A 190 29.84 7.52 3.07
N GLU A 191 30.47 7.43 4.23
CA GLU A 191 30.08 6.60 5.37
C GLU A 191 28.87 7.15 6.15
N THR A 192 28.34 8.32 5.78
CA THR A 192 27.20 8.93 6.48
C THR A 192 25.93 8.08 6.36
N VAL A 193 25.48 7.57 7.52
CA VAL A 193 24.24 6.81 7.66
C VAL A 193 23.01 7.68 7.45
N LEU A 194 21.86 7.08 7.13
CA LEU A 194 20.64 7.81 6.76
C LEU A 194 20.24 8.90 7.77
N ALA A 195 20.31 8.58 9.07
CA ALA A 195 19.94 9.47 10.17
C ALA A 195 20.85 10.72 10.27
N ASP A 196 22.11 10.60 9.85
CA ASP A 196 23.10 11.68 9.95
C ASP A 196 23.18 12.54 8.67
N ARG A 197 22.37 12.24 7.65
CA ARG A 197 22.34 13.00 6.39
C ARG A 197 21.61 14.33 6.56
N SER A 198 22.25 15.26 7.24
CA SER A 198 21.76 16.63 7.50
C SER A 198 21.57 17.48 6.25
N ASN A 199 22.06 17.03 5.10
CA ASN A 199 21.92 17.71 3.81
C ASN A 199 20.78 17.18 2.91
N MET A 200 20.00 16.26 3.46
CA MET A 200 18.81 15.67 2.88
C MET A 200 17.58 16.01 3.72
N VAL A 201 16.41 16.04 3.06
CA VAL A 201 15.09 16.01 3.70
C VAL A 201 14.27 14.88 3.10
N TYR A 202 13.42 14.28 3.92
CA TYR A 202 12.69 13.06 3.57
C TYR A 202 11.19 13.27 3.60
N ALA A 203 10.47 12.62 2.68
CA ALA A 203 9.01 12.71 2.57
C ALA A 203 8.34 12.43 3.92
N THR A 204 7.22 13.13 4.19
CA THR A 204 6.38 13.01 5.41
C THR A 204 6.97 13.58 6.71
N THR A 205 8.24 13.99 6.72
CA THR A 205 8.83 14.75 7.84
C THR A 205 8.28 16.18 7.88
N LEU A 206 8.37 16.84 9.04
CA LEU A 206 7.80 18.17 9.27
C LEU A 206 8.91 19.21 9.44
N VAL A 207 8.81 20.34 8.75
CA VAL A 207 9.72 21.47 9.00
C VAL A 207 9.32 22.14 10.31
N ALA A 208 10.16 21.98 11.34
CA ALA A 208 9.94 22.55 12.66
C ALA A 208 10.28 24.05 12.70
N ALA A 209 11.32 24.48 12.00
CA ALA A 209 11.75 25.87 11.95
C ALA A 209 12.55 26.19 10.68
N GLY A 210 12.68 27.50 10.38
CA GLY A 210 13.48 28.00 9.28
C GLY A 210 12.83 27.80 7.91
N GLN A 211 13.67 27.90 6.88
CA GLN A 211 13.27 27.69 5.48
C GLN A 211 14.42 27.11 4.67
N GLY A 212 14.10 26.46 3.57
CA GLY A 212 15.11 25.88 2.67
C GLY A 212 14.62 25.69 1.25
N LEU A 213 15.58 25.53 0.36
CA LEU A 213 15.37 25.09 -1.02
C LEU A 213 16.02 23.71 -1.17
N GLY A 214 15.32 22.80 -1.83
CA GLY A 214 15.84 21.47 -2.13
C GLY A 214 15.43 21.02 -3.52
N VAL A 215 16.29 20.25 -4.17
CA VAL A 215 15.96 19.58 -5.43
C VAL A 215 15.47 18.16 -5.13
N VAL A 216 14.30 17.81 -5.65
CA VAL A 216 13.68 16.50 -5.47
C VAL A 216 14.55 15.43 -6.12
N VAL A 217 14.96 14.43 -5.36
CA VAL A 217 15.80 13.32 -5.84
C VAL A 217 15.04 12.01 -5.96
N ALA A 218 13.97 11.84 -5.18
CA ALA A 218 13.12 10.65 -5.24
C ALA A 218 11.66 10.99 -4.90
N THR A 219 10.74 10.30 -5.57
CA THR A 219 9.28 10.48 -5.45
C THR A 219 8.58 9.13 -5.30
N GLY A 220 7.42 9.13 -4.63
CA GLY A 220 6.56 7.96 -4.47
C GLY A 220 7.30 6.78 -3.83
N ASP A 221 7.20 5.63 -4.49
CA ASP A 221 7.82 4.35 -4.04
C ASP A 221 9.35 4.41 -3.91
N TYR A 222 10.00 5.37 -4.57
CA TYR A 222 11.47 5.51 -4.53
C TYR A 222 11.99 6.33 -3.34
N THR A 223 11.10 7.00 -2.62
CA THR A 223 11.44 7.68 -1.35
C THR A 223 11.80 6.68 -0.27
N GLU A 224 12.51 7.09 0.78
CA GLU A 224 12.83 6.21 1.92
C GLU A 224 11.55 5.71 2.61
N VAL A 225 10.53 6.56 2.75
CA VAL A 225 9.21 6.15 3.27
C VAL A 225 8.50 5.18 2.31
N GLY A 226 8.63 5.38 1.00
CA GLY A 226 8.13 4.44 -0.02
C GLY A 226 8.81 3.07 0.06
N ARG A 227 10.13 3.04 0.23
CA ARG A 227 10.91 1.80 0.44
C ARG A 227 10.52 1.08 1.72
N ILE A 228 10.38 1.80 2.83
CA ILE A 228 9.89 1.23 4.11
C ILE A 228 8.49 0.64 3.91
N SER A 229 7.59 1.36 3.23
CA SER A 229 6.24 0.88 2.94
C SER A 229 6.26 -0.41 2.10
N HIS A 230 7.17 -0.52 1.13
CA HIS A 230 7.36 -1.73 0.33
C HIS A 230 7.87 -2.90 1.17
N LEU A 231 8.88 -2.69 2.01
CA LEU A 231 9.45 -3.72 2.89
C LEU A 231 8.41 -4.24 3.91
N ILE A 232 7.62 -3.35 4.51
CA ILE A 232 6.52 -3.72 5.41
C ILE A 232 5.46 -4.53 4.65
N ALA A 233 5.11 -4.10 3.44
CA ALA A 233 4.12 -4.79 2.62
C ALA A 233 4.62 -6.18 2.19
N GLU A 234 5.90 -6.34 1.84
CA GLU A 234 6.51 -7.65 1.56
C GLU A 234 6.51 -8.58 2.77
N ALA A 235 6.71 -8.04 3.96
CA ALA A 235 6.65 -8.81 5.20
C ALA A 235 5.22 -9.23 5.61
N GLN A 236 4.17 -8.56 5.11
CA GLN A 236 2.78 -8.79 5.52
C GLN A 236 1.92 -9.53 4.46
N GLU A 237 2.06 -10.86 4.42
CA GLU A 237 0.91 -11.76 4.13
C GLU A 237 0.50 -12.51 5.41
N LEU A 238 0.37 -11.80 6.53
CA LEU A 238 -0.05 -12.40 7.80
C LEU A 238 -1.56 -12.27 7.98
N GLN A 239 -2.31 -13.36 7.75
CA GLN A 239 -3.69 -13.50 8.22
C GLN A 239 -3.77 -13.07 9.70
N THR A 240 -4.76 -12.24 10.06
CA THR A 240 -4.92 -11.74 11.43
C THR A 240 -5.07 -12.91 12.43
N PRO A 241 -4.59 -12.77 13.69
CA PRO A 241 -4.69 -13.83 14.69
C PRO A 241 -6.12 -14.36 14.88
N LEU A 242 -7.11 -13.46 14.76
CA LEU A 242 -8.53 -13.81 14.84
C LEU A 242 -8.99 -14.66 13.64
N THR A 243 -8.63 -14.28 12.41
CA THR A 243 -8.99 -15.07 11.21
C THR A 243 -8.35 -16.45 11.23
N ARG A 244 -7.11 -16.57 11.71
CA ARG A 244 -6.46 -17.88 11.93
C ARG A 244 -7.21 -18.75 12.93
N LYS A 245 -7.65 -18.17 14.06
CA LYS A 245 -8.44 -18.89 15.08
C LYS A 245 -9.81 -19.31 14.55
N ILE A 246 -10.50 -18.44 13.82
CA ILE A 246 -11.78 -18.76 13.17
C ILE A 246 -11.58 -19.90 12.16
N ALA A 247 -10.55 -19.84 11.31
CA ALA A 247 -10.26 -20.91 10.35
C ALA A 247 -9.92 -22.24 11.05
N ALA A 248 -9.19 -22.21 12.16
CA ALA A 248 -8.92 -23.39 12.97
C ALA A 248 -10.19 -23.97 13.61
N PHE A 249 -11.04 -23.12 14.18
CA PHE A 249 -12.33 -23.52 14.73
C PHE A 249 -13.26 -24.08 13.66
N SER A 250 -13.35 -23.45 12.49
CA SER A 250 -14.13 -23.94 11.35
C SER A 250 -13.62 -25.30 10.86
N ARG A 251 -12.30 -25.54 10.83
CA ARG A 251 -11.74 -26.86 10.50
C ARG A 251 -12.04 -27.91 11.56
N LEU A 252 -11.97 -27.55 12.84
CA LEU A 252 -12.36 -28.47 13.92
C LEU A 252 -13.83 -28.86 13.80
N LEU A 253 -14.71 -27.88 13.62
CA LEU A 253 -16.14 -28.10 13.45
C LEU A 253 -16.43 -28.98 12.22
N LEU A 254 -15.71 -28.74 11.10
CA LEU A 254 -15.78 -29.58 9.90
C LEU A 254 -15.48 -31.06 10.22
N TYR A 255 -14.37 -31.34 10.93
CA TYR A 255 -14.02 -32.71 11.30
C TYR A 255 -15.04 -33.36 12.24
N VAL A 256 -15.59 -32.59 13.19
CA VAL A 256 -16.65 -33.07 14.09
C VAL A 256 -17.91 -33.43 13.32
N ILE A 257 -18.36 -32.56 12.41
CA ILE A 257 -19.57 -32.81 11.58
C ILE A 257 -19.37 -34.05 10.70
N ILE A 258 -18.23 -34.16 10.01
CA ILE A 258 -17.93 -35.34 9.18
C ILE A 258 -17.85 -36.61 10.04
N GLY A 259 -17.25 -36.53 11.23
CA GLY A 259 -17.17 -37.66 12.15
C GLY A 259 -18.54 -38.10 12.66
N LEU A 260 -19.42 -37.15 13.02
CA LEU A 260 -20.79 -37.44 13.43
C LEU A 260 -21.59 -38.06 12.28
N ALA A 261 -21.51 -37.48 11.08
CA ALA A 261 -22.20 -37.99 9.89
C ALA A 261 -21.74 -39.41 9.52
N ALA A 262 -20.43 -39.70 9.63
CA ALA A 262 -19.91 -41.04 9.41
C ALA A 262 -20.38 -42.03 10.49
N LEU A 263 -20.43 -41.60 11.75
CA LEU A 263 -20.90 -42.43 12.86
C LEU A 263 -22.40 -42.72 12.74
N THR A 264 -23.22 -41.69 12.47
CA THR A 264 -24.64 -41.86 12.27
C THR A 264 -24.87 -42.84 11.14
N ALA A 265 -24.25 -42.63 9.96
CA ALA A 265 -24.24 -43.53 8.79
C ALA A 265 -23.84 -44.98 9.12
N LEU A 266 -22.83 -45.20 9.94
CA LEU A 266 -22.42 -46.54 10.36
C LEU A 266 -23.51 -47.22 11.22
N VAL A 267 -24.10 -46.50 12.16
CA VAL A 267 -25.07 -47.04 13.12
C VAL A 267 -26.35 -47.53 12.44
N GLY A 268 -26.90 -46.78 11.49
CA GLY A 268 -28.12 -47.23 10.82
C GLY A 268 -27.87 -48.30 9.74
N ILE A 269 -26.67 -48.39 9.15
CA ILE A 269 -26.31 -49.52 8.26
C ILE A 269 -26.32 -50.79 9.11
N LEU A 270 -25.77 -50.72 10.33
CA LEU A 270 -25.84 -51.82 11.31
C LEU A 270 -27.28 -52.10 11.80
N ARG A 271 -28.19 -51.12 11.78
CA ARG A 271 -29.63 -51.31 12.10
C ARG A 271 -30.47 -51.76 10.90
N GLY A 272 -29.86 -52.00 9.74
CA GLY A 272 -30.57 -52.47 8.53
C GLY A 272 -31.44 -51.42 7.86
N GLN A 273 -31.25 -50.13 8.16
CA GLN A 273 -31.88 -49.04 7.41
C GLN A 273 -31.18 -48.87 6.06
N SER A 274 -31.93 -48.45 5.05
CA SER A 274 -31.34 -48.18 3.74
C SER A 274 -30.32 -47.05 3.88
N ALA A 275 -29.21 -47.12 3.13
CA ALA A 275 -28.17 -46.08 3.15
C ALA A 275 -28.74 -44.68 2.80
N PHE A 276 -29.93 -44.62 2.19
CA PHE A 276 -30.65 -43.42 1.81
C PHE A 276 -31.37 -42.75 3.01
N ASP A 277 -32.15 -43.52 3.79
CA ASP A 277 -32.89 -42.98 4.95
C ASP A 277 -31.98 -42.46 6.06
N MET A 278 -30.82 -43.08 6.14
CA MET A 278 -29.75 -42.76 7.06
C MET A 278 -29.01 -41.47 6.79
N PHE A 279 -28.81 -41.17 5.50
CA PHE A 279 -28.14 -39.97 5.06
C PHE A 279 -29.07 -38.75 5.22
N LEU A 280 -30.38 -38.95 5.09
CA LEU A 280 -31.39 -37.92 5.29
C LEU A 280 -31.54 -37.47 6.76
N ALA A 281 -31.16 -38.34 7.71
CA ALA A 281 -31.31 -38.10 9.15
C ALA A 281 -30.04 -37.52 9.83
N ALA A 282 -28.92 -37.41 9.10
CA ALA A 282 -27.60 -37.00 9.58
C ALA A 282 -27.26 -35.57 9.16
#